data_AF-A0A1H5XUP7-F1
#
_entry.id   AF-A0A1H5XUP7-F1
#
_cell.length_a   1.000
_cell.length_b   1.000
_cell.length_c   1.000
_cell.angle_alpha   90.00
_cell.angle_beta   90.00
_cell.angle_gamma   90.00
#
_symmetry.space_group_name_H-M   'P 1'
#
loop_
_entity.id
_entity.type
_entity.pdbx_description
1 polymer ?
#
loop_
_entity_poly.entity_id
_entity_poly.type
_entity_poly.pdbx_seq_one_letter_code
_entity_poly.pdbx_strand_id
1 'polypeptide(L)'
;MSHEQKAQDPLEFVRGMWSNMGFSLPGMVTPTLDVDELDKRIADMKAVEGWLKMNLNMLQMSIQGLEMQRAALAAVKAMSQQAQAQTGDGDTGAADAAANPFASAAAMWPWNMMAAAAPSSPPEADQPPPATPAKSGRRKTAPGN
;
A
#
# COMPACT_ATOMS: atom_id res chain seq x y z
N MET A 1 -36.50 38.30 -21.89
CA MET A 1 -35.83 37.13 -22.46
C MET A 1 -35.19 36.39 -21.29
N SER A 2 -35.90 35.39 -20.78
CA SER A 2 -35.57 34.64 -19.57
C SER A 2 -34.23 33.95 -19.74
N HIS A 3 -33.24 34.32 -18.92
CA HIS A 3 -32.05 33.52 -18.77
C HIS A 3 -32.44 32.29 -17.95
N GLU A 4 -32.81 31.25 -18.69
CA GLU A 4 -32.96 29.87 -18.24
C GLU A 4 -31.68 29.50 -17.48
N GLN A 5 -31.74 29.56 -16.15
CA GLN A 5 -30.67 29.19 -15.24
C GLN A 5 -30.48 27.68 -15.38
N LYS A 6 -29.66 27.31 -16.36
CA LYS A 6 -29.16 25.98 -16.70
C LYS A 6 -28.28 25.44 -15.57
N ALA A 7 -28.84 25.35 -14.37
CA ALA A 7 -28.34 24.43 -13.35
C ALA A 7 -28.83 23.06 -13.79
N GLN A 8 -28.06 22.44 -14.69
CA GLN A 8 -28.27 21.04 -15.07
C GLN A 8 -28.27 20.23 -13.79
N ASP A 9 -29.42 19.66 -13.48
CA ASP A 9 -29.69 18.90 -12.27
C ASP A 9 -28.62 17.80 -12.15
N PRO A 10 -27.88 17.66 -11.02
CA PRO A 10 -26.88 16.61 -10.85
C PRO A 10 -27.46 15.21 -11.09
N LEU A 11 -28.77 15.06 -10.91
CA LEU A 11 -29.51 13.85 -11.23
C LEU A 11 -29.60 13.57 -12.74
N GLU A 12 -29.67 14.60 -13.58
CA GLU A 12 -29.64 14.48 -15.05
C GLU A 12 -28.24 14.12 -15.57
N PHE A 13 -27.18 14.59 -14.91
CA PHE A 13 -25.80 14.15 -15.22
C PHE A 13 -25.60 12.66 -14.89
N VAL A 14 -26.06 12.24 -13.70
CA VAL A 14 -26.00 10.82 -13.30
C VAL A 14 -26.86 9.97 -14.22
N ARG A 15 -28.08 10.43 -14.54
CA ARG A 15 -28.97 9.78 -15.52
C ARG A 15 -28.32 9.68 -16.90
N GLY A 16 -27.62 10.72 -17.34
CA GLY A 16 -26.87 10.76 -18.59
C GLY A 16 -25.73 9.73 -18.60
N MET A 17 -24.93 9.64 -17.53
CA MET A 17 -23.90 8.61 -17.41
C MET A 17 -24.49 7.19 -17.37
N TRP A 18 -25.58 6.99 -16.65
CA TRP A 18 -26.23 5.68 -16.51
C TRP A 18 -26.89 5.22 -17.82
N SER A 19 -27.50 6.16 -18.55
CA SER A 19 -28.07 5.93 -19.88
C SER A 19 -26.99 5.68 -20.94
N ASN A 20 -25.86 6.40 -20.87
CA ASN A 20 -24.73 6.27 -21.80
C ASN A 20 -23.91 4.99 -21.58
N MET A 21 -24.02 4.37 -20.39
CA MET A 21 -23.45 3.04 -20.09
C MET A 21 -24.31 1.88 -20.62
N GLY A 22 -25.40 2.16 -21.35
CA GLY A 22 -26.22 1.15 -22.02
C GLY A 22 -27.31 0.51 -21.15
N PHE A 23 -27.54 1.00 -19.93
CA PHE A 23 -28.61 0.53 -19.04
C PHE A 23 -29.92 1.27 -19.31
N SER A 24 -30.52 1.02 -20.48
CA SER A 24 -31.92 1.41 -20.74
C SER A 24 -32.86 0.31 -20.26
N LEU A 25 -33.72 0.59 -19.28
CA LEU A 25 -34.85 -0.26 -18.89
C LEU A 25 -36.15 0.41 -19.36
N PRO A 26 -37.25 -0.30 -19.68
CA PRO A 26 -37.43 -1.69 -20.07
C PRO A 26 -38.26 -1.82 -21.38
N GLY A 27 -37.97 -2.82 -22.23
CA GLY A 27 -38.87 -3.13 -23.35
C GLY A 27 -38.33 -3.98 -24.50
N MET A 28 -37.01 -4.08 -24.72
CA MET A 28 -36.46 -4.84 -25.86
C MET A 28 -35.08 -5.36 -25.52
N VAL A 29 -35.02 -6.52 -24.90
CA VAL A 29 -34.28 -7.71 -25.35
C VAL A 29 -34.60 -8.79 -24.32
N THR A 30 -35.22 -9.87 -24.78
CA THR A 30 -35.30 -11.10 -24.01
C THR A 30 -33.93 -11.37 -23.40
N PRO A 31 -33.79 -11.46 -22.06
CA PRO A 31 -32.56 -11.98 -21.46
C PRO A 31 -32.33 -13.30 -22.16
N THR A 32 -31.19 -13.43 -22.84
CA THR A 32 -30.79 -14.69 -23.44
C THR A 32 -30.86 -15.71 -22.32
N LEU A 33 -31.86 -16.59 -22.36
CA LEU A 33 -32.05 -17.71 -21.42
C LEU A 33 -30.99 -18.79 -21.70
N ASP A 34 -29.79 -18.36 -22.05
CA ASP A 34 -28.64 -19.19 -22.32
C ASP A 34 -27.92 -19.35 -20.99
N VAL A 35 -28.10 -20.53 -20.40
CA VAL A 35 -27.51 -20.90 -19.11
C VAL A 35 -25.99 -20.81 -19.18
N ASP A 36 -25.37 -21.08 -20.34
CA ASP A 36 -23.93 -20.99 -20.51
C ASP A 36 -23.43 -19.53 -20.45
N GLU A 37 -24.20 -18.59 -20.98
CA GLU A 37 -23.89 -17.15 -20.84
C GLU A 37 -24.05 -16.70 -19.38
N LEU A 38 -25.10 -17.16 -18.69
CA LEU A 38 -25.31 -16.89 -17.27
C LEU A 38 -24.14 -17.46 -16.43
N ASP A 39 -23.68 -18.68 -16.70
CA ASP A 39 -22.54 -19.28 -16.00
C ASP A 39 -21.25 -18.50 -16.22
N LYS A 40 -21.02 -18.01 -17.45
CA LYS A 40 -19.88 -17.13 -17.75
C LYS A 40 -19.97 -15.80 -17.00
N ARG A 41 -21.14 -15.16 -16.97
CA ARG A 41 -21.37 -13.93 -16.20
C ARG A 41 -21.20 -14.15 -14.71
N ILE A 42 -21.67 -15.28 -14.19
CA ILE A 42 -21.49 -15.67 -12.79
C ILE A 42 -20.00 -15.85 -12.48
N ALA A 43 -19.24 -16.52 -13.34
CA ALA A 43 -17.81 -16.71 -13.16
C ALA A 43 -17.05 -15.38 -13.15
N ASP A 44 -17.36 -14.48 -14.08
CA ASP A 44 -16.76 -13.15 -14.15
C ASP A 44 -17.09 -12.31 -12.89
N MET A 45 -18.36 -12.30 -12.47
CA MET A 45 -18.77 -11.61 -11.25
C MET A 45 -18.13 -12.18 -9.99
N LYS A 46 -17.91 -13.49 -9.91
CA LYS A 46 -17.14 -14.12 -8.81
C LYS A 46 -15.67 -13.72 -8.83
N ALA A 47 -15.07 -13.57 -10.00
CA ALA A 47 -13.70 -13.08 -10.12
C ALA A 47 -13.58 -11.63 -9.64
N VAL A 48 -14.52 -10.76 -10.05
CA VAL A 48 -14.63 -9.38 -9.57
C VAL A 48 -14.83 -9.34 -8.06
N GLU A 49 -15.74 -10.17 -7.53
CA GLU A 49 -15.98 -10.29 -6.09
C GLU A 49 -14.70 -10.68 -5.33
N GLY A 50 -13.93 -11.64 -5.85
CA GLY A 50 -12.64 -12.04 -5.30
C GLY A 50 -11.62 -10.90 -5.25
N TRP A 51 -11.52 -10.12 -6.33
CA TRP A 51 -10.61 -8.96 -6.39
C TRP A 51 -11.01 -7.84 -5.42
N LEU A 52 -12.32 -7.58 -5.29
CA LEU A 52 -12.83 -6.60 -4.34
C LEU A 52 -12.59 -7.02 -2.89
N LYS A 53 -12.76 -8.31 -2.57
CA LYS A 53 -12.41 -8.86 -1.25
C LYS A 53 -10.91 -8.68 -0.95
N MET A 54 -10.04 -8.91 -1.93
CA MET A 54 -8.61 -8.67 -1.77
C MET A 54 -8.30 -7.19 -1.49
N ASN A 55 -8.94 -6.26 -2.22
CA ASN A 55 -8.81 -4.81 -1.97
C ASN A 55 -9.28 -4.44 -0.57
N LEU A 56 -10.43 -4.97 -0.14
CA LEU A 56 -10.96 -4.72 1.19
C LEU A 56 -9.98 -5.18 2.28
N ASN A 57 -9.41 -6.38 2.14
CA ASN A 57 -8.45 -6.91 3.09
C ASN A 57 -7.19 -6.02 3.18
N MET A 58 -6.65 -5.57 2.04
CA MET A 58 -5.48 -4.68 2.02
C MET A 58 -5.78 -3.32 2.65
N LEU A 59 -6.98 -2.77 2.42
CA LEU A 59 -7.42 -1.53 3.04
C LEU A 59 -7.53 -1.67 4.56
N GLN A 60 -8.13 -2.77 5.04
CA GLN A 60 -8.24 -3.05 6.47
C GLN A 60 -6.86 -3.18 7.14
N MET A 61 -5.91 -3.87 6.51
CA MET A 61 -4.52 -3.95 6.99
C MET A 61 -3.87 -2.56 7.05
N SER A 62 -4.11 -1.71 6.03
CA SER A 62 -3.58 -0.35 6.01
C SER A 62 -4.14 0.51 7.13
N ILE A 63 -5.45 0.38 7.42
CA ILE A 63 -6.10 1.07 8.54
C ILE A 63 -5.48 0.64 9.86
N GLN A 64 -5.33 -0.67 10.10
CA GLN A 64 -4.71 -1.18 11.32
C GLN A 64 -3.27 -0.67 11.48
N GLY A 65 -2.51 -0.59 10.38
CA GLY A 65 -1.17 0.00 10.37
C GLY A 65 -1.18 1.47 10.80
N LEU A 66 -2.11 2.28 10.27
CA LEU A 66 -2.27 3.69 10.63
C LEU A 66 -2.75 3.87 12.07
N GLU A 67 -3.64 3.01 12.56
CA GLU A 67 -4.10 3.03 13.96
C GLU A 67 -2.95 2.74 14.94
N MET A 68 -2.08 1.79 14.61
CA MET A 68 -0.86 1.51 15.37
C MET A 68 0.09 2.72 15.37
N GLN A 69 0.29 3.37 14.21
CA GLN A 69 1.11 4.59 14.11
C GLN A 69 0.52 5.73 14.95
N ARG A 70 -0.80 5.91 14.93
CA ARG A 70 -1.49 6.91 15.75
C ARG A 70 -1.32 6.63 17.24
N ALA A 71 -1.46 5.38 17.67
CA ALA A 71 -1.26 4.99 19.05
C ALA A 71 0.17 5.27 19.53
N ALA A 72 1.18 4.98 18.70
CA ALA A 72 2.57 5.29 18.99
C ALA A 72 2.81 6.80 19.13
N LEU A 73 2.27 7.62 18.22
CA LEU A 73 2.36 9.08 18.31
C LEU A 73 1.65 9.63 19.56
N ALA A 74 0.50 9.07 19.94
CA ALA A 74 -0.21 9.44 21.15
C ALA A 74 0.63 9.15 22.41
N ALA A 75 1.32 8.01 22.46
CA ALA A 75 2.22 7.66 23.56
C ALA A 75 3.41 8.62 23.68
N VAL A 76 4.05 8.96 22.55
CA VAL A 76 5.15 9.95 22.53
C VAL A 76 4.66 11.31 23.01
N LYS A 77 3.47 11.74 22.56
CA LYS A 77 2.87 13.00 23.01
C LYS A 77 2.60 12.99 24.52
N ALA A 78 2.02 11.93 25.06
CA ALA A 78 1.78 11.79 26.49
C ALA A 78 3.08 11.86 27.31
N MET A 79 4.14 11.17 26.87
CA MET A 79 5.46 11.22 27.52
C MET A 79 6.08 12.62 27.48
N SER A 80 5.97 13.32 26.34
CA SER A 80 6.46 14.71 26.21
C SER A 80 5.74 15.69 27.14
N GLN A 81 4.43 15.50 27.33
CA GLN A 81 3.62 16.32 28.24
C GLN A 81 3.98 16.04 29.69
N GLN A 82 4.23 14.78 30.06
CA GLN A 82 4.66 14.42 31.40
C GLN A 82 6.05 14.96 31.73
N ALA A 83 6.99 14.92 30.77
CA ALA A 83 8.31 15.53 30.93
C ALA A 83 8.24 17.06 31.09
N GLN A 84 7.32 17.73 30.38
CA GLN A 84 7.06 19.17 30.54
C GLN A 84 6.38 19.52 31.88
N ALA A 85 5.45 18.69 32.34
CA ALA A 85 4.84 18.87 33.66
C ALA A 85 5.87 18.71 34.80
N GLN A 86 6.85 17.82 34.61
CA GLN A 86 7.90 17.54 35.59
C GLN A 86 9.02 18.60 35.61
N THR A 87 9.12 19.45 34.57
CA THR A 87 10.02 20.62 34.55
C THR A 87 9.38 21.90 35.09
N GLY A 88 8.08 21.85 35.45
CA GLY A 88 7.33 22.98 36.01
C GLY A 88 7.35 23.09 37.53
N ASP A 89 7.89 22.09 38.26
CA ASP A 89 7.89 22.09 39.71
C ASP A 89 9.29 21.78 40.26
N GLY A 90 9.97 22.83 40.73
CA GLY A 90 11.02 22.83 41.76
C GLY A 90 12.23 21.89 41.64
N ASP A 91 13.38 22.47 41.27
CA ASP A 91 14.75 22.20 41.77
C ASP A 91 15.05 20.81 42.42
N THR A 92 15.88 19.99 41.75
CA THR A 92 17.15 19.45 42.28
C THR A 92 17.76 18.40 41.33
N GLY A 93 19.05 18.54 41.03
CA GLY A 93 19.94 17.38 40.86
C GLY A 93 20.31 16.93 39.44
N ALA A 94 21.40 17.53 38.93
CA ALA A 94 22.44 16.95 38.08
C ALA A 94 22.14 15.68 37.23
N ALA A 95 21.98 15.92 35.92
CA ALA A 95 22.80 15.31 34.87
C ALA A 95 22.98 13.78 34.89
N ASP A 96 21.99 13.02 34.38
CA ASP A 96 22.26 11.82 33.55
C ASP A 96 21.04 11.25 32.79
N ALA A 97 20.11 12.11 32.33
CA ALA A 97 18.92 11.65 31.62
C ALA A 97 18.65 12.40 30.31
N ALA A 98 19.70 12.78 29.60
CA ALA A 98 19.61 13.26 28.22
C ALA A 98 19.60 12.11 27.19
N ALA A 99 19.18 10.90 27.59
CA ALA A 99 18.73 9.91 26.63
C ALA A 99 17.40 10.43 26.06
N ASN A 100 17.50 11.14 24.94
CA ASN A 100 16.37 11.71 24.20
C ASN A 100 15.17 10.74 24.31
N PRO A 101 14.05 11.11 24.93
CA PRO A 101 12.90 10.20 25.08
C PRO A 101 12.38 9.74 23.72
N PHE A 102 12.62 10.55 22.68
CA PHE A 102 12.42 10.20 21.28
C PHE A 102 13.33 9.07 20.78
N ALA A 103 14.60 9.03 21.19
CA ALA A 103 15.52 7.94 20.85
C ALA A 103 15.12 6.63 21.55
N SER A 104 14.69 6.69 22.82
CA SER A 104 14.16 5.52 23.55
C SER A 104 12.86 5.01 22.95
N ALA A 105 11.96 5.91 22.50
CA ALA A 105 10.73 5.54 21.80
C ALA A 105 11.00 4.98 20.39
N ALA A 106 11.98 5.53 19.66
CA ALA A 106 12.40 5.03 18.35
C ALA A 106 13.07 3.64 18.44
N ALA A 107 13.81 3.36 19.51
CA ALA A 107 14.40 2.05 19.76
C ALA A 107 13.35 0.95 20.01
N MET A 108 12.17 1.32 20.53
CA MET A 108 11.03 0.43 20.79
C MET A 108 10.21 0.12 19.52
N TRP A 109 10.53 0.72 18.37
CA TRP A 109 9.74 0.58 17.15
C TRP A 109 9.95 -0.80 16.48
N PRO A 110 8.89 -1.52 16.04
CA PRO A 110 9.02 -2.88 15.48
C PRO A 110 9.98 -3.00 14.29
N TRP A 111 10.06 -1.98 13.43
CA TRP A 111 10.94 -1.96 12.26
C TRP A 111 12.42 -1.76 12.61
N ASN A 112 12.74 -1.14 13.76
CA ASN A 112 14.13 -0.95 14.21
C ASN A 112 14.77 -2.30 14.61
N MET A 113 13.98 -3.18 15.23
CA MET A 113 14.41 -4.56 15.53
C MET A 113 14.65 -5.39 14.26
N MET A 114 13.87 -5.17 13.19
CA MET A 114 14.07 -5.85 11.90
C MET A 114 15.30 -5.32 11.14
N ALA A 115 15.64 -4.03 11.28
CA ALA A 115 16.88 -3.47 10.75
C ALA A 115 18.13 -4.00 11.47
N ALA A 116 18.03 -4.28 12.79
CA ALA A 116 19.08 -4.94 13.56
C ALA A 116 19.20 -6.46 13.27
N ALA A 117 18.15 -7.08 12.74
CA ALA A 117 18.11 -8.49 12.35
C ALA A 117 18.36 -8.72 10.84
N ALA A 118 18.61 -7.66 10.06
CA ALA A 118 19.11 -7.82 8.70
C ALA A 118 20.49 -8.53 8.79
N PRO A 119 20.71 -9.64 8.06
CA PRO A 119 21.97 -10.34 8.12
C PRO A 119 23.07 -9.41 7.60
N SER A 120 23.89 -8.89 8.51
CA SER A 120 25.19 -8.32 8.20
C SER A 120 25.94 -9.36 7.36
N SER A 121 26.30 -8.98 6.13
CA SER A 121 27.04 -9.79 5.18
C SER A 121 28.17 -10.58 5.85
N PRO A 122 28.44 -11.83 5.44
CA PRO A 122 29.54 -12.61 5.99
C PRO A 122 30.89 -11.89 5.74
N PRO A 123 31.88 -12.10 6.62
CA PRO A 123 33.16 -11.42 6.52
C PRO A 123 33.82 -11.73 5.18
N GLU A 124 34.36 -10.68 4.59
CA GLU A 124 35.16 -10.65 3.36
C GLU A 124 36.18 -11.79 3.36
N ALA A 125 35.89 -12.84 2.61
CA ALA A 125 36.85 -13.88 2.28
C ALA A 125 37.66 -13.39 1.06
N ASP A 126 38.89 -12.98 1.36
CA ASP A 126 40.08 -12.89 0.51
C ASP A 126 39.88 -13.48 -0.90
N GLN A 127 39.67 -12.61 -1.90
CA GLN A 127 39.63 -13.01 -3.32
C GLN A 127 41.06 -13.02 -3.88
N PRO A 128 41.59 -14.14 -4.39
CA PRO A 128 42.83 -14.13 -5.16
C PRO A 128 42.60 -13.52 -6.55
N PRO A 129 43.63 -12.92 -7.19
CA PRO A 129 43.47 -12.14 -8.41
C PRO A 129 42.98 -12.98 -9.60
N PRO A 130 42.21 -12.38 -10.53
CA PRO A 130 41.61 -13.13 -11.64
C PRO A 130 42.68 -13.55 -12.65
N ALA A 131 42.88 -14.86 -12.78
CA ALA A 131 43.60 -15.47 -13.89
C ALA A 131 42.80 -15.33 -15.19
N THR A 132 43.43 -14.82 -16.24
CA THR A 132 42.88 -14.72 -17.59
C THR A 132 42.60 -16.11 -18.19
N PRO A 133 41.40 -16.38 -18.72
CA PRO A 133 41.19 -17.56 -19.54
C PRO A 133 41.48 -17.26 -21.01
N ALA A 134 42.47 -17.96 -21.56
CA ALA A 134 42.73 -18.08 -22.98
C ALA A 134 41.62 -18.90 -23.70
N LYS A 135 41.46 -18.59 -24.98
CA LYS A 135 40.53 -19.06 -26.02
C LYS A 135 40.22 -20.57 -26.04
N SER A 136 38.95 -20.92 -26.31
CA SER A 136 38.54 -22.05 -27.17
C SER A 136 37.04 -21.89 -27.50
N GLY A 137 36.64 -21.53 -28.72
CA GLY A 137 36.33 -22.51 -29.77
C GLY A 137 34.89 -22.30 -30.25
N ARG A 138 34.63 -21.25 -31.07
CA ARG A 138 33.30 -21.04 -31.69
C ARG A 138 33.23 -21.80 -33.01
N ARG A 139 32.37 -22.80 -32.99
CA ARG A 139 32.00 -23.76 -34.04
C ARG A 139 31.56 -23.04 -35.33
N LYS A 140 32.10 -23.52 -36.44
CA LYS A 140 31.78 -23.19 -37.84
C LYS A 140 30.42 -23.77 -38.25
N THR A 141 29.58 -22.99 -38.94
CA THR A 141 28.92 -23.30 -40.25
C THR A 141 27.94 -22.19 -40.68
N ALA A 142 27.89 -21.97 -42.01
CA ALA A 142 27.36 -20.85 -42.83
C ALA A 142 25.84 -20.55 -42.81
N PRO A 143 25.39 -19.43 -43.44
CA PRO A 143 24.10 -19.36 -44.12
C PRO A 143 24.27 -19.55 -45.64
N GLY A 144 23.35 -20.28 -46.27
CA GLY A 144 23.28 -20.43 -47.72
C GLY A 144 21.84 -20.63 -48.18
N ASN A 145 21.47 -19.83 -49.19
CA ASN A 145 20.23 -19.74 -49.98
C ASN A 145 18.91 -19.36 -49.29
#